data_AF-G0J4R3-F1
#
_entry.id   AF-G0J4R3-F1
#
_cell.length_a   1.000
_cell.length_b   1.000
_cell.length_c   1.000
_cell.angle_alpha   90.00
_cell.angle_beta   90.00
_cell.angle_gamma   90.00
#
_symmetry.space_group_name_H-M   'P 1'
#
loop_
_entity.id
_entity.type
_entity.pdbx_description
1 polymer ?
#
loop_
_entity_poly.entity_id
_entity_poly.type
_entity_poly.pdbx_seq_one_letter_code
_entity_poly.pdbx_strand_id
1 'polypeptide(L)'
;MKSFHKFVLVIVSISFFQTGCNTGMDEDIPSISDYSGTASISQGFATATINNLFECSNGRDAPLGISTAMDGSTWTVPAQVNFNDSNFPFASDLYNPCSGLTFNTDTEAVLALKDEDIIEVDPNGELITAFVFADNYFEMYINGVPVGKDMVPFTPFNSSILRFRVSYPFTIAMKLVDWEENSGLGSESNQGASFYPGDGGMVAVFKNQANEIVATTGADWKAQTFYTSPIKDLSCTTENGTQRLSYNCNTDGANDGTSFYALHWDIPANWQEEDFDDSSWPNATPYTNTEIGVNNKPAYTNFTSIFDDPIDDAEFIWSTNVILDNEVIVRFTVE
;
A
#
# COMPACT_ATOMS: atom_id res chain seq x y z
N MET A 1 -59.86 77.91 -25.31
CA MET A 1 -58.39 78.10 -25.25
C MET A 1 -57.86 77.57 -23.94
N LYS A 2 -57.41 76.31 -23.90
CA LYS A 2 -56.63 75.76 -22.80
C LYS A 2 -55.52 74.90 -23.41
N SER A 3 -54.31 75.22 -22.99
CA SER A 3 -53.02 74.81 -23.52
C SER A 3 -52.70 73.35 -23.16
N PHE A 4 -52.26 72.56 -24.15
CA PHE A 4 -51.66 71.24 -23.95
C PHE A 4 -50.17 71.44 -23.61
N HIS A 5 -49.75 71.09 -22.39
CA HIS A 5 -48.33 70.92 -22.07
C HIS A 5 -47.93 69.47 -22.34
N LYS A 6 -47.06 69.27 -23.34
CA LYS A 6 -46.37 67.99 -23.58
C LYS A 6 -45.22 67.85 -22.59
N PHE A 7 -45.28 66.85 -21.73
CA PHE A 7 -44.12 66.39 -20.94
C PHE A 7 -43.25 65.52 -21.86
N VAL A 8 -42.00 65.93 -22.09
CA VAL A 8 -40.98 65.13 -22.78
C VAL A 8 -40.15 64.43 -21.71
N LEU A 9 -40.26 63.10 -21.65
CA LEU A 9 -39.43 62.25 -20.80
C LEU A 9 -38.12 61.96 -21.55
N VAL A 10 -37.00 62.52 -21.08
CA VAL A 10 -35.66 62.20 -21.59
C VAL A 10 -35.11 61.06 -20.75
N ILE A 11 -35.04 59.85 -21.31
CA ILE A 11 -34.33 58.71 -20.71
C ILE A 11 -32.88 58.80 -21.19
N VAL A 12 -31.97 59.14 -20.27
CA VAL A 12 -30.52 59.07 -20.50
C VAL A 12 -30.06 57.65 -20.18
N SER A 13 -29.74 56.89 -21.22
CA SER A 13 -29.11 55.57 -21.09
C SER A 13 -27.61 55.75 -20.83
N ILE A 14 -27.20 55.57 -19.58
CA ILE A 14 -25.78 55.54 -19.19
C ILE A 14 -25.27 54.11 -19.41
N SER A 15 -24.49 53.91 -20.47
CA SER A 15 -23.77 52.66 -20.72
C SER A 15 -22.52 52.62 -19.82
N PHE A 16 -22.58 51.86 -18.73
CA PHE A 16 -21.39 51.50 -17.96
C PHE A 16 -20.60 50.42 -18.73
N PHE A 17 -19.45 50.81 -19.29
CA PHE A 17 -18.43 49.84 -19.68
C PHE A 17 -17.74 49.36 -18.40
N GLN A 18 -18.10 48.16 -17.93
CA GLN A 18 -17.25 47.43 -16.99
C GLN A 18 -16.08 46.85 -17.78
N THR A 19 -14.90 47.46 -17.68
CA THR A 19 -13.64 46.78 -17.94
C THR A 19 -13.38 45.81 -16.79
N GLY A 20 -13.82 44.57 -16.95
CA GLY A 20 -13.44 43.48 -16.06
C GLY A 20 -11.95 43.17 -16.27
N CYS A 21 -11.11 43.49 -15.29
CA CYS A 21 -9.86 42.75 -15.11
C CYS A 21 -10.24 41.37 -14.57
N ASN A 22 -10.42 40.42 -15.48
CA ASN A 22 -10.51 39.01 -15.12
C ASN A 22 -9.06 38.52 -14.99
N THR A 23 -8.47 38.67 -13.80
CA THR A 23 -7.34 37.79 -13.41
C THR A 23 -7.96 36.46 -13.01
N GLY A 24 -8.52 35.76 -14.00
CA GLY A 24 -8.74 34.34 -13.90
C GLY A 24 -7.35 33.71 -13.94
N MET A 25 -6.84 33.33 -12.78
CA MET A 25 -5.97 32.16 -12.75
C MET A 25 -6.90 31.02 -13.12
N ASP A 26 -6.93 30.65 -14.40
CA ASP A 26 -7.28 29.28 -14.78
C ASP A 26 -6.24 28.45 -14.04
N GLU A 27 -6.64 27.85 -12.92
CA GLU A 27 -5.97 26.63 -12.49
C GLU A 27 -6.23 25.64 -13.63
N ASP A 28 -5.23 25.44 -14.48
CA ASP A 28 -5.24 24.40 -15.50
C ASP A 28 -5.58 23.09 -14.78
N ILE A 29 -6.83 22.64 -14.92
CA ILE A 29 -7.23 21.32 -14.43
C ILE A 29 -6.44 20.33 -15.27
N PRO A 30 -5.51 19.55 -14.67
CA PRO A 30 -4.67 18.64 -15.43
C PRO A 30 -5.57 17.66 -16.15
N SER A 31 -5.38 17.58 -17.46
CA SER A 31 -6.19 16.72 -18.31
C SER A 31 -5.52 15.36 -18.41
N ILE A 32 -6.28 14.32 -18.73
CA ILE A 32 -5.77 12.95 -18.89
C ILE A 32 -4.58 12.89 -19.88
N SER A 33 -4.45 13.86 -20.79
CA SER A 33 -3.30 13.95 -21.70
C SER A 33 -1.95 14.13 -21.03
N ASP A 34 -1.93 14.47 -19.73
CA ASP A 34 -0.72 14.82 -19.00
C ASP A 34 0.00 13.57 -18.44
N TYR A 35 -0.70 12.43 -18.39
CA TYR A 35 -0.10 11.13 -18.12
C TYR A 35 0.26 10.41 -19.42
N SER A 36 1.50 9.93 -19.52
CA SER A 36 2.01 9.22 -20.70
C SER A 36 2.52 7.80 -20.40
N GLY A 37 2.29 7.31 -19.18
CA GLY A 37 2.66 5.96 -18.76
C GLY A 37 1.65 4.90 -19.20
N THR A 38 1.79 3.69 -18.64
CA THR A 38 1.03 2.51 -19.04
C THR A 38 -0.17 2.19 -18.15
N ALA A 39 -0.36 2.91 -17.05
CA ALA A 39 -1.45 2.67 -16.12
C ALA A 39 -2.84 2.93 -16.72
N SER A 40 -3.82 2.17 -16.24
CA SER A 40 -5.23 2.57 -16.29
C SER A 40 -5.46 3.63 -15.21
N ILE A 41 -6.09 4.75 -15.58
CA ILE A 41 -6.32 5.89 -14.67
C ILE A 41 -7.76 5.88 -14.17
N SER A 42 -7.97 5.93 -12.85
CA SER A 42 -9.27 6.27 -12.25
C SER A 42 -9.22 7.63 -11.56
N GLN A 43 -10.39 8.23 -11.29
CA GLN A 43 -10.50 9.49 -10.55
C GLN A 43 -11.65 9.43 -9.55
N GLY A 44 -11.40 9.96 -8.35
CA GLY A 44 -12.38 10.01 -7.27
C GLY A 44 -12.63 8.66 -6.60
N PHE A 45 -13.68 8.61 -5.79
CA PHE A 45 -14.00 7.46 -4.94
C PHE A 45 -14.32 6.19 -5.74
N ALA A 46 -13.79 5.07 -5.26
CA ALA A 46 -14.29 3.76 -5.63
C ALA A 46 -15.65 3.47 -4.96
N THR A 47 -16.41 2.53 -5.53
CA THR A 47 -17.62 2.02 -4.88
C THR A 47 -17.22 0.97 -3.86
N ALA A 48 -17.37 1.26 -2.56
CA ALA A 48 -17.16 0.28 -1.50
C ALA A 48 -18.09 -0.93 -1.68
N THR A 49 -17.49 -2.12 -1.76
CA THR A 49 -18.20 -3.41 -1.85
C THR A 49 -18.14 -4.17 -0.53
N ILE A 50 -17.08 -3.95 0.25
CA ILE A 50 -16.92 -4.38 1.63
C ILE A 50 -16.53 -3.13 2.42
N ASN A 51 -17.31 -2.79 3.46
CA ASN A 51 -17.01 -1.62 4.28
C ASN A 51 -15.89 -1.90 5.29
N ASN A 52 -15.78 -3.13 5.77
CA ASN A 52 -14.72 -3.56 6.65
C ASN A 52 -14.48 -5.07 6.46
N LEU A 53 -13.26 -5.46 6.10
CA LEU A 53 -12.84 -6.86 5.98
C LEU A 53 -12.62 -7.54 7.32
N PHE A 54 -12.28 -6.76 8.36
CA PHE A 54 -11.76 -7.29 9.61
C PHE A 54 -12.22 -6.48 10.82
N GLU A 55 -12.87 -7.16 11.76
CA GLU A 55 -13.39 -6.53 12.98
C GLU A 55 -12.36 -6.59 14.12
N CYS A 56 -11.97 -5.41 14.63
CA CYS A 56 -11.11 -5.27 15.79
C CYS A 56 -11.55 -4.07 16.63
N SER A 57 -11.63 -4.23 17.96
CA SER A 57 -12.27 -3.24 18.86
C SER A 57 -11.68 -1.82 18.79
N ASN A 58 -10.40 -1.69 18.41
CA ASN A 58 -9.70 -0.41 18.22
C ASN A 58 -9.06 -0.33 16.83
N GLY A 59 -9.53 -1.16 15.90
CA GLY A 59 -9.05 -1.14 14.52
C GLY A 59 -9.75 -0.08 13.70
N ARG A 60 -9.08 0.33 12.63
CA ARG A 60 -9.72 1.11 11.56
C ARG A 60 -10.41 0.17 10.60
N ASP A 61 -11.48 0.65 9.99
CA ASP A 61 -12.18 -0.09 8.95
C ASP A 61 -11.23 -0.34 7.78
N ALA A 62 -11.16 -1.59 7.33
CA ALA A 62 -10.37 -2.02 6.18
C ALA A 62 -11.30 -2.30 4.98
N PRO A 63 -11.74 -1.27 4.24
CA PRO A 63 -12.69 -1.46 3.15
C PRO A 63 -12.04 -2.08 1.91
N LEU A 64 -12.86 -2.71 1.07
CA LEU A 64 -12.54 -3.01 -0.33
C LEU A 64 -13.54 -2.31 -1.25
N GLY A 65 -13.01 -1.64 -2.26
CA GLY A 65 -13.79 -0.94 -3.28
C GLY A 65 -13.60 -1.54 -4.67
N ILE A 66 -14.51 -1.16 -5.58
CA ILE A 66 -14.32 -1.31 -7.02
C ILE A 66 -14.21 0.08 -7.64
N SER A 67 -13.05 0.37 -8.22
CA SER A 67 -12.80 1.55 -9.03
C SER A 67 -13.00 1.23 -10.50
N THR A 68 -13.57 2.16 -11.27
CA THR A 68 -13.66 2.06 -12.74
C THR A 68 -12.74 3.10 -13.35
N ALA A 69 -11.73 2.64 -14.08
CA ALA A 69 -10.81 3.51 -14.78
C ALA A 69 -11.46 4.11 -16.05
N MET A 70 -10.83 5.15 -16.58
CA MET A 70 -11.31 5.92 -17.73
C MET A 70 -11.32 5.11 -19.03
N ASP A 71 -10.50 4.06 -19.12
CA ASP A 71 -10.49 3.10 -20.23
C ASP A 71 -11.60 2.03 -20.11
N GLY A 72 -12.37 2.05 -19.00
CA GLY A 72 -13.44 1.10 -18.70
C GLY A 72 -13.00 -0.16 -17.96
N SER A 73 -11.72 -0.32 -17.66
CA SER A 73 -11.23 -1.39 -16.79
C SER A 73 -11.70 -1.20 -15.34
N THR A 74 -11.80 -2.29 -14.59
CA THR A 74 -12.28 -2.28 -13.20
C THR A 74 -11.23 -2.87 -12.27
N TRP A 75 -11.01 -2.22 -11.13
CA TRP A 75 -9.93 -2.53 -10.20
C TRP A 75 -10.47 -2.68 -8.78
N THR A 76 -10.03 -3.72 -8.08
CA THR A 76 -10.28 -3.85 -6.63
C THR A 76 -9.27 -3.00 -5.90
N VAL A 77 -9.72 -2.11 -5.03
CA VAL A 77 -8.86 -1.18 -4.27
C VAL A 77 -9.01 -1.39 -2.76
N PRO A 78 -7.92 -1.28 -1.97
CA PRO A 78 -6.55 -0.99 -2.43
C PRO A 78 -5.89 -2.15 -3.20
N ALA A 79 -6.35 -3.38 -3.00
CA ALA A 79 -5.85 -4.54 -3.72
C ALA A 79 -6.87 -5.69 -3.75
N GLN A 80 -6.77 -6.57 -4.75
CA GLN A 80 -7.38 -7.89 -4.64
C GLN A 80 -6.55 -8.78 -3.70
N VAL A 81 -7.12 -9.15 -2.57
CA VAL A 81 -6.49 -9.96 -1.52
C VAL A 81 -7.19 -11.30 -1.28
N ASN A 82 -6.46 -12.23 -0.68
CA ASN A 82 -6.87 -13.57 -0.26
C ASN A 82 -7.33 -13.62 1.20
N PHE A 83 -7.58 -12.48 1.86
CA PHE A 83 -7.95 -12.42 3.28
C PHE A 83 -9.05 -13.43 3.67
N ASN A 84 -10.12 -13.54 2.86
CA ASN A 84 -11.22 -14.48 3.09
C ASN A 84 -11.05 -15.86 2.42
N ASP A 85 -9.95 -16.11 1.71
CA ASP A 85 -9.67 -17.44 1.14
C ASP A 85 -9.18 -18.38 2.23
N SER A 86 -9.96 -19.43 2.51
CA SER A 86 -9.62 -20.46 3.50
C SER A 86 -8.45 -21.35 3.08
N ASN A 87 -8.06 -21.34 1.80
CA ASN A 87 -6.92 -22.11 1.30
C ASN A 87 -5.59 -21.34 1.47
N PHE A 88 -5.66 -20.05 1.78
CA PHE A 88 -4.50 -19.25 2.15
C PHE A 88 -4.43 -19.19 3.68
N PRO A 89 -3.42 -19.82 4.32
CA PRO A 89 -3.32 -19.81 5.78
C PRO A 89 -3.07 -18.40 6.32
N PHE A 90 -3.58 -18.12 7.52
CA PHE A 90 -3.14 -16.96 8.28
C PHE A 90 -1.77 -17.25 8.93
N ALA A 91 -0.92 -16.24 9.00
CA ALA A 91 0.29 -16.31 9.81
C ALA A 91 -0.07 -16.41 11.31
N SER A 92 0.87 -16.92 12.11
CA SER A 92 0.73 -16.94 13.56
C SER A 92 1.11 -15.59 14.16
N ASP A 93 0.53 -15.24 15.30
CA ASP A 93 0.80 -13.97 15.98
C ASP A 93 2.20 -13.96 16.62
N LEU A 94 3.05 -13.00 16.24
CA LEU A 94 4.18 -12.56 17.08
C LEU A 94 3.67 -11.54 18.10
N TYR A 95 2.86 -10.59 17.63
CA TYR A 95 2.16 -9.61 18.45
C TYR A 95 0.90 -9.15 17.74
N ASN A 96 -0.26 -9.32 18.37
CA ASN A 96 -1.54 -8.96 17.79
C ASN A 96 -2.51 -8.45 18.87
N PRO A 97 -2.76 -7.12 18.91
CA PRO A 97 -3.71 -6.54 19.85
C PRO A 97 -5.17 -6.98 19.64
N CYS A 98 -5.54 -7.40 18.42
CA CYS A 98 -6.90 -7.81 18.09
C CYS A 98 -7.25 -9.20 18.62
N SER A 99 -6.30 -10.14 18.58
CA SER A 99 -6.45 -11.45 19.22
C SER A 99 -6.14 -11.44 20.71
N GLY A 100 -5.37 -10.44 21.17
CA GLY A 100 -4.85 -10.34 22.53
C GLY A 100 -3.58 -11.17 22.76
N LEU A 101 -3.02 -11.78 21.70
CA LEU A 101 -1.75 -12.49 21.75
C LEU A 101 -0.60 -11.51 21.56
N THR A 102 -0.06 -11.01 22.67
CA THR A 102 1.04 -10.04 22.69
C THR A 102 2.26 -10.63 23.39
N PHE A 103 3.04 -11.46 22.70
CA PHE A 103 4.28 -12.01 23.27
C PHE A 103 5.28 -10.89 23.57
N ASN A 104 6.12 -11.07 24.59
CA ASN A 104 7.12 -10.05 24.95
C ASN A 104 8.46 -10.29 24.25
N THR A 105 8.69 -11.52 23.76
CA THR A 105 9.92 -11.92 23.08
C THR A 105 9.60 -12.89 21.95
N ASP A 106 10.49 -12.94 20.96
CA ASP A 106 10.47 -13.90 19.86
C ASP A 106 10.52 -15.35 20.34
N THR A 107 11.33 -15.61 21.38
CA THR A 107 11.47 -16.95 21.97
C THR A 107 10.15 -17.45 22.55
N GLU A 108 9.42 -16.60 23.28
CA GLU A 108 8.09 -16.95 23.81
C GLU A 108 7.11 -17.29 22.69
N ALA A 109 7.12 -16.49 21.62
CA ALA A 109 6.22 -16.67 20.50
C ALA A 109 6.52 -17.96 19.71
N VAL A 110 7.81 -18.23 19.41
CA VAL A 110 8.24 -19.47 18.74
C VAL A 110 7.88 -20.72 19.55
N LEU A 111 8.00 -20.67 20.89
CA LEU A 111 7.61 -21.78 21.77
C LEU A 111 6.09 -22.04 21.81
N ALA A 112 5.27 -21.04 21.46
CA ALA A 112 3.82 -21.17 21.41
C ALA A 112 3.32 -21.84 20.11
N LEU A 113 4.15 -21.85 19.06
CA LEU A 113 3.81 -22.43 17.76
C LEU A 113 3.76 -23.97 17.83
N LYS A 114 2.82 -24.57 17.10
CA LYS A 114 2.59 -26.01 17.05
C LYS A 114 2.94 -26.58 15.68
N ASP A 115 3.31 -27.86 15.61
CA ASP A 115 3.73 -28.48 14.35
C ASP A 115 2.67 -28.37 13.24
N GLU A 116 1.38 -28.24 13.59
CA GLU A 116 0.31 -27.98 12.64
C GLU A 116 0.38 -26.59 11.96
N ASP A 117 1.15 -25.66 12.51
CA ASP A 117 1.40 -24.32 11.95
C ASP A 117 2.52 -24.34 10.88
N ILE A 118 3.13 -25.50 10.61
CA ILE A 118 4.18 -25.66 9.60
C ILE A 118 3.54 -25.94 8.23
N ILE A 119 3.85 -25.08 7.25
CA ILE A 119 3.47 -25.30 5.85
C ILE A 119 4.53 -26.13 5.13
N GLU A 120 4.12 -27.26 4.57
CA GLU A 120 5.01 -28.20 3.88
C GLU A 120 5.14 -27.84 2.39
N VAL A 121 6.08 -26.95 2.04
CA VAL A 121 6.40 -26.60 0.64
C VAL A 121 7.23 -27.72 0.01
N ASP A 122 8.28 -28.15 0.70
CA ASP A 122 8.99 -29.42 0.47
C ASP A 122 9.22 -30.11 1.84
N PRO A 123 8.57 -31.25 2.12
CA PRO A 123 8.72 -31.97 3.37
C PRO A 123 10.14 -32.44 3.70
N ASN A 124 11.02 -32.53 2.71
CA ASN A 124 12.43 -32.90 2.91
C ASN A 124 13.33 -31.67 3.11
N GLY A 125 12.75 -30.48 3.00
CA GLY A 125 13.40 -29.20 3.16
C GLY A 125 13.75 -28.85 4.62
N GLU A 126 14.54 -27.80 4.75
CA GLU A 126 14.86 -27.21 6.03
C GLU A 126 13.65 -26.45 6.57
N LEU A 127 13.46 -26.48 7.90
CA LEU A 127 12.44 -25.68 8.56
C LEU A 127 12.94 -24.23 8.66
N ILE A 128 12.21 -23.32 8.02
CA ILE A 128 12.43 -21.88 8.09
C ILE A 128 11.35 -21.25 8.96
N THR A 129 11.77 -20.33 9.82
CA THR A 129 10.90 -19.45 10.60
C THR A 129 11.06 -18.03 10.10
N ALA A 130 9.98 -17.45 9.58
CA ALA A 130 9.94 -16.06 9.12
C ALA A 130 9.25 -15.19 10.17
N PHE A 131 9.85 -14.05 10.47
CA PHE A 131 9.26 -12.98 11.28
C PHE A 131 8.97 -11.80 10.36
N VAL A 132 7.76 -11.26 10.41
CA VAL A 132 7.32 -10.20 9.49
C VAL A 132 6.60 -9.10 10.28
N PHE A 133 6.94 -7.86 9.98
CA PHE A 133 6.15 -6.69 10.33
C PHE A 133 5.79 -5.95 9.03
N ALA A 134 4.51 -5.62 8.85
CA ALA A 134 4.01 -4.89 7.70
C ALA A 134 3.24 -3.63 8.15
N ASP A 135 3.48 -2.55 7.42
CA ASP A 135 2.67 -1.34 7.38
C ASP A 135 1.97 -1.36 6.00
N ASN A 136 0.78 -1.95 5.83
CA ASN A 136 -0.06 -2.62 6.82
C ASN A 136 -0.23 -4.14 6.61
N TYR A 137 -0.31 -4.63 5.37
CA TYR A 137 -0.75 -6.00 5.09
C TYR A 137 0.22 -6.74 4.18
N PHE A 138 0.35 -8.05 4.38
CA PHE A 138 1.10 -8.93 3.49
C PHE A 138 0.40 -10.27 3.20
N GLU A 139 0.75 -10.85 2.06
CA GLU A 139 0.50 -12.25 1.69
C GLU A 139 1.80 -12.86 1.17
N MET A 140 2.27 -13.93 1.82
CA MET A 140 3.55 -14.57 1.50
C MET A 140 3.36 -15.92 0.81
N TYR A 141 4.13 -16.11 -0.25
CA TYR A 141 4.28 -17.35 -0.99
C TYR A 141 5.75 -17.79 -0.96
N ILE A 142 5.95 -19.10 -0.95
CA ILE A 142 7.26 -19.74 -1.11
C ILE A 142 7.16 -20.71 -2.28
N ASN A 143 7.92 -20.48 -3.36
CA ASN A 143 7.83 -21.24 -4.61
C ASN A 143 6.38 -21.43 -5.10
N GLY A 144 5.58 -20.36 -5.06
CA GLY A 144 4.15 -20.38 -5.44
C GLY A 144 3.19 -20.97 -4.39
N VAL A 145 3.68 -21.60 -3.32
CA VAL A 145 2.84 -22.15 -2.25
C VAL A 145 2.48 -21.04 -1.25
N PRO A 146 1.19 -20.79 -0.95
CA PRO A 146 0.81 -19.80 0.06
C PRO A 146 1.21 -20.28 1.46
N VAL A 147 2.09 -19.54 2.13
CA VAL A 147 2.62 -19.93 3.45
C VAL A 147 2.04 -19.12 4.60
N GLY A 148 1.53 -17.92 4.34
CA GLY A 148 0.79 -17.15 5.35
C GLY A 148 0.46 -15.74 4.91
N LYS A 149 -0.68 -15.24 5.37
CA LYS A 149 -1.11 -13.85 5.20
C LYS A 149 -1.32 -13.19 6.55
N ASP A 150 -1.25 -11.87 6.56
CA ASP A 150 -1.44 -11.10 7.78
C ASP A 150 -2.85 -11.30 8.37
N MET A 151 -2.95 -11.24 9.70
CA MET A 151 -4.22 -11.30 10.44
C MET A 151 -4.92 -9.93 10.53
N VAL A 152 -4.19 -8.82 10.41
CA VAL A 152 -4.76 -7.47 10.52
C VAL A 152 -4.50 -6.69 9.23
N PRO A 153 -5.52 -6.37 8.41
CA PRO A 153 -5.32 -5.66 7.15
C PRO A 153 -4.81 -4.23 7.28
N PHE A 154 -5.22 -3.51 8.32
CA PHE A 154 -4.97 -2.07 8.42
C PHE A 154 -4.35 -1.69 9.77
N THR A 155 -5.17 -1.56 10.81
CA THR A 155 -4.69 -1.23 12.16
C THR A 155 -5.58 -1.90 13.21
N PRO A 156 -5.11 -2.06 14.47
CA PRO A 156 -3.77 -1.75 14.98
C PRO A 156 -2.66 -2.61 14.36
N PHE A 157 -1.45 -2.06 14.29
CA PHE A 157 -0.26 -2.80 13.85
C PHE A 157 -0.04 -4.09 14.64
N ASN A 158 0.30 -5.14 13.92
CA ASN A 158 0.68 -6.44 14.43
C ASN A 158 2.01 -6.89 13.80
N SER A 159 2.54 -8.00 14.29
CA SER A 159 3.65 -8.70 13.66
C SER A 159 3.38 -10.19 13.69
N SER A 160 3.98 -10.89 12.73
CA SER A 160 3.62 -12.25 12.35
C SER A 160 4.82 -13.19 12.39
N ILE A 161 4.54 -14.46 12.67
CA ILE A 161 5.49 -15.58 12.53
C ILE A 161 4.91 -16.61 11.58
N LEU A 162 5.74 -17.09 10.66
CA LEU A 162 5.41 -18.17 9.75
C LEU A 162 6.44 -19.27 9.87
N ARG A 163 6.02 -20.52 9.67
CA ARG A 163 6.91 -21.67 9.59
C ARG A 163 6.61 -22.48 8.36
N PHE A 164 7.65 -22.83 7.61
CA PHE A 164 7.52 -23.66 6.43
C PHE A 164 8.75 -24.54 6.23
N ARG A 165 8.57 -25.70 5.61
CA ARG A 165 9.69 -26.53 5.13
C ARG A 165 9.92 -26.31 3.65
N VAL A 166 11.17 -26.01 3.27
CA VAL A 166 11.53 -25.78 1.87
C VAL A 166 12.99 -26.18 1.61
N SER A 167 13.28 -26.58 0.37
CA SER A 167 14.64 -26.86 -0.09
C SER A 167 15.25 -25.61 -0.73
N TYR A 168 16.56 -25.44 -0.61
CA TYR A 168 17.30 -24.39 -1.32
C TYR A 168 17.61 -24.76 -2.78
N PRO A 169 17.71 -23.78 -3.68
CA PRO A 169 17.27 -22.40 -3.50
C PRO A 169 15.73 -22.31 -3.43
N PHE A 170 15.19 -21.25 -2.84
CA PHE A 170 13.76 -20.98 -2.85
C PHE A 170 13.46 -19.50 -3.01
N THR A 171 12.34 -19.20 -3.66
CA THR A 171 11.85 -17.85 -3.87
C THR A 171 10.80 -17.50 -2.84
N ILE A 172 11.00 -16.35 -2.19
CA ILE A 172 10.01 -15.66 -1.39
C ILE A 172 9.34 -14.63 -2.31
N ALA A 173 8.01 -14.67 -2.38
CA ALA A 173 7.21 -13.68 -3.08
C ALA A 173 6.13 -13.16 -2.14
N MET A 174 6.01 -11.84 -2.01
CA MET A 174 5.03 -11.22 -1.13
C MET A 174 4.24 -10.16 -1.86
N LYS A 175 2.91 -10.22 -1.73
CA LYS A 175 2.03 -9.09 -2.03
C LYS A 175 1.92 -8.25 -0.77
N LEU A 176 2.13 -6.95 -0.90
CA LEU A 176 2.10 -5.97 0.17
C LEU A 176 1.04 -4.92 -0.16
N VAL A 177 0.30 -4.49 0.86
CA VAL A 177 -0.77 -3.49 0.72
C VAL A 177 -0.64 -2.45 1.82
N ASP A 178 -0.49 -1.18 1.41
CA ASP A 178 -0.77 -0.03 2.27
C ASP A 178 -2.27 0.23 2.18
N TRP A 179 -2.96 0.16 3.32
CA TRP A 179 -4.41 0.09 3.34
C TRP A 179 -5.04 1.49 3.34
N GLU A 180 -6.07 1.67 2.52
CA GLU A 180 -6.80 2.94 2.45
C GLU A 180 -8.13 2.89 3.21
N GLU A 181 -8.45 3.94 3.98
CA GLU A 181 -9.78 4.12 4.58
C GLU A 181 -10.76 4.70 3.55
N ASN A 182 -10.26 5.61 2.71
CA ASN A 182 -11.03 6.25 1.66
C ASN A 182 -10.85 5.48 0.33
N SER A 183 -11.74 4.51 0.06
CA SER A 183 -11.58 3.60 -1.08
C SER A 183 -11.40 4.32 -2.42
N GLY A 184 -10.38 3.90 -3.17
CA GLY A 184 -9.97 4.43 -4.48
C GLY A 184 -9.12 5.69 -4.43
N LEU A 185 -8.76 6.16 -3.23
CA LEU A 185 -8.04 7.42 -3.04
C LEU A 185 -6.67 7.25 -2.38
N GLY A 186 -6.25 6.05 -1.96
CA GLY A 186 -4.95 5.78 -1.32
C GLY A 186 -4.74 6.60 -0.05
N SER A 187 -5.81 6.94 0.65
CA SER A 187 -5.76 7.93 1.72
C SER A 187 -6.64 7.58 2.90
N GLU A 188 -6.36 8.27 3.98
CA GLU A 188 -6.84 7.95 5.31
C GLU A 188 -7.08 9.22 6.12
N SER A 189 -7.95 9.16 7.14
CA SER A 189 -8.14 10.30 8.04
C SER A 189 -6.97 10.38 9.02
N ASN A 190 -6.02 11.28 8.78
CA ASN A 190 -4.83 11.42 9.63
C ASN A 190 -4.30 12.86 9.63
N GLN A 191 -3.52 13.21 10.65
CA GLN A 191 -2.85 14.52 10.81
C GLN A 191 -3.77 15.76 10.63
N GLY A 192 -5.06 15.60 10.94
CA GLY A 192 -6.07 16.67 10.83
C GLY A 192 -6.61 16.89 9.41
N ALA A 193 -6.29 16.03 8.45
CA ALA A 193 -6.84 15.99 7.11
C ALA A 193 -7.72 14.74 6.92
N SER A 194 -8.81 14.88 6.14
CA SER A 194 -9.69 13.74 5.83
C SER A 194 -9.11 12.78 4.78
N PHE A 195 -8.18 13.27 3.95
CA PHE A 195 -7.51 12.53 2.89
C PHE A 195 -6.00 12.77 3.00
N TYR A 196 -5.37 12.10 3.94
CA TYR A 196 -3.92 12.08 4.11
C TYR A 196 -3.38 10.79 3.47
N PRO A 197 -2.34 10.82 2.62
CA PRO A 197 -1.74 9.58 2.13
C PRO A 197 -1.10 8.81 3.29
N GLY A 198 -1.40 7.52 3.39
CA GLY A 198 -0.71 6.62 4.32
C GLY A 198 0.75 6.42 3.92
N ASP A 199 1.49 5.70 4.73
CA ASP A 199 2.77 5.15 4.32
C ASP A 199 2.77 3.63 4.53
N GLY A 200 3.34 2.93 3.56
CA GLY A 200 3.54 1.50 3.63
C GLY A 200 4.87 1.11 4.27
N GLY A 201 5.30 -0.13 4.03
CA GLY A 201 6.61 -0.62 4.42
C GLY A 201 6.54 -2.03 4.98
N MET A 202 7.57 -2.83 4.72
CA MET A 202 7.64 -4.19 5.25
C MET A 202 9.07 -4.54 5.63
N VAL A 203 9.23 -5.20 6.77
CA VAL A 203 10.51 -5.75 7.22
C VAL A 203 10.33 -7.22 7.60
N ALA A 204 11.27 -8.06 7.17
CA ALA A 204 11.23 -9.48 7.48
C ALA A 204 12.61 -10.09 7.70
N VAL A 205 12.65 -11.09 8.60
CA VAL A 205 13.83 -11.90 8.92
C VAL A 205 13.48 -13.37 8.82
N PHE A 206 14.29 -14.12 8.10
CA PHE A 206 14.14 -15.55 7.89
C PHE A 206 15.26 -16.29 8.59
N LYS A 207 14.92 -17.20 9.51
CA LYS A 207 15.88 -18.00 10.28
C LYS A 207 15.68 -19.49 10.02
N ASN A 208 16.77 -20.23 9.95
CA ASN A 208 16.72 -21.69 9.84
C ASN A 208 16.48 -22.37 11.20
N GLN A 209 16.42 -23.71 11.21
CA GLN A 209 16.19 -24.48 12.44
C GLN A 209 17.35 -24.35 13.46
N ALA A 210 18.55 -23.98 13.01
CA ALA A 210 19.70 -23.65 13.87
C ALA A 210 19.67 -22.21 14.42
N ASN A 211 18.61 -21.44 14.10
CA ASN A 211 18.44 -20.02 14.43
C ASN A 211 19.47 -19.10 13.76
N GLU A 212 20.04 -19.52 12.63
CA GLU A 212 20.90 -18.71 11.78
C GLU A 212 20.02 -17.93 10.79
N ILE A 213 20.34 -16.67 10.54
CA ILE A 213 19.65 -15.83 9.55
C ILE A 213 20.05 -16.30 8.15
N VAL A 214 19.05 -16.60 7.32
CA VAL A 214 19.24 -17.06 5.94
C VAL A 214 18.82 -16.02 4.91
N ALA A 215 17.95 -15.09 5.31
CA ALA A 215 17.61 -13.89 4.54
C ALA A 215 17.07 -12.79 5.45
N THR A 216 17.29 -11.55 5.06
CA THR A 216 16.63 -10.36 5.60
C THR A 216 16.12 -9.49 4.45
N THR A 217 15.15 -8.63 4.72
CA THR A 217 14.74 -7.61 3.75
C THR A 217 15.83 -6.57 3.54
N GLY A 218 16.07 -6.20 2.29
CA GLY A 218 17.11 -5.25 1.88
C GLY A 218 17.01 -4.83 0.41
N ALA A 219 17.93 -3.96 -0.03
CA ALA A 219 17.95 -3.38 -1.39
C ALA A 219 18.19 -4.39 -2.53
N ASP A 220 18.48 -5.64 -2.23
CA ASP A 220 18.67 -6.75 -3.16
C ASP A 220 17.37 -7.46 -3.53
N TRP A 221 16.28 -7.21 -2.79
CA TRP A 221 14.94 -7.65 -3.16
C TRP A 221 14.46 -6.92 -4.42
N LYS A 222 13.56 -7.55 -5.17
CA LYS A 222 12.75 -6.88 -6.20
C LYS A 222 11.51 -6.27 -5.57
N ALA A 223 11.07 -5.13 -6.08
CA ALA A 223 9.82 -4.48 -5.69
C ALA A 223 9.14 -3.81 -6.88
N GLN A 224 7.88 -4.15 -7.16
CA GLN A 224 7.11 -3.57 -8.26
C GLN A 224 5.73 -3.11 -7.75
N THR A 225 5.42 -1.83 -7.99
CA THR A 225 4.13 -1.20 -7.65
C THR A 225 3.05 -1.53 -8.64
N PHE A 226 1.82 -1.83 -8.22
CA PHE A 226 0.64 -2.11 -9.07
C PHE A 226 -0.55 -1.18 -8.83
N TYR A 227 -0.52 -0.39 -7.75
CA TYR A 227 -1.51 0.65 -7.48
C TYR A 227 -0.82 1.85 -6.83
N THR A 228 -0.97 3.05 -7.42
CA THR A 228 -0.43 4.30 -6.87
C THR A 228 -1.54 5.33 -6.69
N SER A 229 -1.72 5.86 -5.48
CA SER A 229 -2.74 6.84 -5.10
C SER A 229 -2.39 7.48 -3.74
N PRO A 230 -2.87 8.70 -3.39
CA PRO A 230 -3.53 9.71 -4.22
C PRO A 230 -2.56 10.42 -5.15
N ILE A 231 -2.98 10.62 -6.40
CA ILE A 231 -2.29 11.50 -7.35
C ILE A 231 -3.13 12.77 -7.55
N LYS A 232 -2.63 13.92 -7.08
CA LYS A 232 -3.32 15.21 -7.23
C LYS A 232 -3.18 15.83 -8.62
N ASP A 233 -2.03 15.60 -9.25
CA ASP A 233 -1.67 16.10 -10.56
C ASP A 233 -0.95 15.00 -11.33
N LEU A 234 -1.53 14.52 -12.43
CA LEU A 234 -0.97 13.41 -13.20
C LEU A 234 0.44 13.71 -13.75
N SER A 235 0.78 14.99 -13.97
CA SER A 235 2.08 15.39 -14.51
C SER A 235 3.26 15.14 -13.56
N CYS A 236 2.99 14.87 -12.28
CA CYS A 236 4.02 14.52 -11.30
C CYS A 236 4.58 13.10 -11.45
N THR A 237 3.88 12.26 -12.23
CA THR A 237 4.23 10.85 -12.41
C THR A 237 5.01 10.62 -13.70
N THR A 238 5.86 9.61 -13.73
CA THR A 238 6.61 9.22 -14.93
C THR A 238 6.91 7.73 -14.90
N GLU A 239 6.97 7.09 -16.07
CA GLU A 239 7.50 5.73 -16.20
C GLU A 239 8.84 5.73 -16.93
N ASN A 240 9.80 4.94 -16.44
CA ASN A 240 11.09 4.71 -17.09
C ASN A 240 11.36 3.20 -17.18
N GLY A 241 11.06 2.61 -18.34
CA GLY A 241 11.02 1.16 -18.47
C GLY A 241 9.93 0.59 -17.57
N THR A 242 10.30 -0.24 -16.60
CA THR A 242 9.41 -0.85 -15.60
C THR A 242 9.25 -0.02 -14.32
N GLN A 243 10.05 1.04 -14.16
CA GLN A 243 9.96 1.93 -13.00
C GLN A 243 8.71 2.81 -13.11
N ARG A 244 7.87 2.79 -12.07
CA ARG A 244 6.64 3.59 -11.94
C ARG A 244 6.90 4.65 -10.87
N LEU A 245 7.19 5.88 -11.30
CA LEU A 245 7.77 6.91 -10.45
C LEU A 245 6.76 7.99 -10.09
N SER A 246 6.68 8.31 -8.80
CA SER A 246 5.79 9.31 -8.21
C SER A 246 6.51 10.26 -7.24
N TYR A 247 7.85 10.33 -7.28
CA TYR A 247 8.68 11.10 -6.34
C TYR A 247 8.48 12.63 -6.40
N ASN A 248 7.90 13.16 -7.49
CA ASN A 248 7.57 14.59 -7.60
C ASN A 248 6.14 14.90 -7.15
N CYS A 249 5.36 13.89 -6.75
CA CYS A 249 3.96 14.06 -6.42
C CYS A 249 3.78 14.69 -5.04
N ASN A 250 2.72 15.50 -4.92
CA ASN A 250 2.37 16.13 -3.65
C ASN A 250 1.79 15.08 -2.70
N THR A 251 2.40 14.95 -1.52
CA THR A 251 2.01 14.03 -0.45
C THR A 251 1.35 14.74 0.74
N ASP A 252 0.95 16.01 0.60
CA ASP A 252 0.27 16.72 1.67
C ASP A 252 -1.15 16.16 1.88
N GLY A 253 -1.68 16.23 3.10
CA GLY A 253 -3.10 15.95 3.34
C GLY A 253 -4.03 16.94 2.65
N ALA A 254 -5.25 16.52 2.36
CA ALA A 254 -6.34 17.38 1.89
C ALA A 254 -7.67 17.08 2.61
N ASN A 255 -8.63 17.99 2.44
CA ASN A 255 -9.99 17.82 2.97
C ASN A 255 -11.03 17.54 1.86
N ASP A 256 -10.59 17.43 0.61
CA ASP A 256 -11.39 17.01 -0.52
C ASP A 256 -10.50 16.18 -1.46
N GLY A 257 -10.81 14.89 -1.58
CA GLY A 257 -10.12 13.95 -2.47
C GLY A 257 -10.90 13.63 -3.74
N THR A 258 -12.04 14.29 -4.01
CA THR A 258 -12.93 13.94 -5.13
C THR A 258 -12.28 14.03 -6.51
N SER A 259 -11.23 14.85 -6.65
CA SER A 259 -10.49 15.03 -7.89
C SER A 259 -9.18 14.23 -7.95
N PHE A 260 -8.83 13.47 -6.91
CA PHE A 260 -7.60 12.69 -6.91
C PHE A 260 -7.67 11.55 -7.93
N TYR A 261 -6.54 11.27 -8.54
CA TYR A 261 -6.35 10.20 -9.48
C TYR A 261 -5.68 9.01 -8.81
N ALA A 262 -5.87 7.85 -9.42
CA ALA A 262 -5.16 6.63 -9.10
C ALA A 262 -4.64 5.98 -10.38
N LEU A 263 -3.45 5.40 -10.30
CA LEU A 263 -2.80 4.64 -11.37
C LEU A 263 -2.87 3.15 -11.03
N HIS A 264 -3.34 2.35 -11.98
CA HIS A 264 -3.49 0.90 -11.82
C HIS A 264 -2.74 0.14 -12.92
N TRP A 265 -2.11 -0.97 -12.56
CA TRP A 265 -1.44 -1.85 -13.50
C TRP A 265 -1.77 -3.31 -13.21
N ASP A 266 -1.86 -4.13 -14.25
CA ASP A 266 -2.10 -5.56 -14.11
C ASP A 266 -0.94 -6.24 -13.38
N ILE A 267 -1.29 -7.10 -12.42
CA ILE A 267 -0.33 -8.03 -11.80
C ILE A 267 -0.06 -9.17 -12.79
N PRO A 268 1.20 -9.47 -13.13
CA PRO A 268 1.53 -10.59 -14.00
C PRO A 268 0.98 -11.90 -13.45
N ALA A 269 0.46 -12.76 -14.33
CA ALA A 269 0.10 -14.11 -13.93
C ALA A 269 1.35 -14.85 -13.42
N ASN A 270 1.16 -15.73 -12.43
CA ASN A 270 2.21 -16.57 -11.87
C ASN A 270 3.36 -15.79 -11.21
N TRP A 271 3.17 -14.51 -10.85
CA TRP A 271 4.17 -13.69 -10.19
C TRP A 271 4.71 -14.29 -8.89
N GLN A 272 3.99 -15.24 -8.27
CA GLN A 272 4.36 -15.92 -7.04
C GLN A 272 5.22 -17.18 -7.25
N GLU A 273 5.31 -17.68 -8.48
CA GLU A 273 6.00 -18.95 -8.78
C GLU A 273 7.53 -18.78 -8.73
N GLU A 274 8.23 -19.90 -8.52
CA GLU A 274 9.70 -19.98 -8.48
C GLU A 274 10.33 -19.58 -9.82
N ASP A 275 9.72 -19.97 -10.94
CA ASP A 275 10.25 -19.75 -12.30
C ASP A 275 9.85 -18.41 -12.94
N PHE A 276 9.17 -17.54 -12.20
CA PHE A 276 8.79 -16.22 -12.68
C PHE A 276 10.02 -15.32 -12.87
N ASP A 277 10.18 -14.78 -14.08
CA ASP A 277 11.27 -13.87 -14.45
C ASP A 277 10.98 -12.44 -14.00
N ASP A 278 11.54 -12.05 -12.86
CA ASP A 278 11.51 -10.70 -12.30
C ASP A 278 12.76 -9.88 -12.65
N SER A 279 13.58 -10.31 -13.60
CA SER A 279 14.85 -9.64 -13.92
C SER A 279 14.67 -8.19 -14.40
N SER A 280 13.51 -7.86 -14.96
CA SER A 280 13.16 -6.50 -15.36
C SER A 280 12.56 -5.65 -14.23
N TRP A 281 12.23 -6.23 -13.07
CA TRP A 281 11.65 -5.47 -11.96
C TRP A 281 12.72 -4.60 -11.28
N PRO A 282 12.35 -3.40 -10.81
CA PRO A 282 13.25 -2.59 -10.02
C PRO A 282 13.58 -3.29 -8.70
N ASN A 283 14.74 -2.94 -8.16
CA ASN A 283 15.08 -3.34 -6.81
C ASN A 283 14.21 -2.57 -5.81
N ALA A 284 14.04 -3.16 -4.64
CA ALA A 284 13.42 -2.54 -3.49
C ALA A 284 14.21 -1.32 -3.01
N THR A 285 13.48 -0.34 -2.46
CA THR A 285 14.08 0.82 -1.81
C THR A 285 14.06 0.59 -0.29
N PRO A 286 15.22 0.64 0.38
CA PRO A 286 15.27 0.66 1.84
C PRO A 286 14.76 1.97 2.41
N TYR A 287 14.04 1.88 3.52
CA TYR A 287 13.55 3.01 4.31
C TYR A 287 13.97 2.87 5.76
N THR A 288 14.20 3.98 6.43
CA THR A 288 14.58 3.99 7.85
C THR A 288 13.37 3.86 8.76
N ASN A 289 13.59 3.39 10.00
CA ASN A 289 12.55 3.34 11.04
C ASN A 289 11.88 4.69 11.32
N THR A 290 12.56 5.80 11.01
CA THR A 290 12.01 7.16 11.13
C THR A 290 11.10 7.52 9.97
N GLU A 291 11.44 7.09 8.75
CA GLU A 291 10.60 7.31 7.56
C GLU A 291 9.28 6.54 7.67
N ILE A 292 9.31 5.29 8.15
CA ILE A 292 8.09 4.46 8.39
C ILE A 292 7.36 4.84 9.69
N GLY A 293 7.98 5.62 10.58
CA GLY A 293 7.33 6.04 11.83
C GLY A 293 7.05 4.90 12.83
N VAL A 294 7.88 3.85 12.87
CA VAL A 294 7.64 2.64 13.70
C VAL A 294 8.07 2.75 15.17
N ASN A 295 8.75 3.84 15.55
CA ASN A 295 9.33 4.03 16.88
C ASN A 295 8.33 4.00 18.06
N ASN A 296 7.03 4.01 17.78
CA ASN A 296 5.95 3.91 18.78
C ASN A 296 5.02 2.72 18.55
N LYS A 297 5.41 1.72 17.76
CA LYS A 297 4.60 0.54 17.44
C LYS A 297 5.12 -0.68 18.21
N PRO A 298 4.44 -1.16 19.27
CA PRO A 298 4.91 -2.31 20.04
C PRO A 298 5.09 -3.60 19.21
N ALA A 299 4.31 -3.77 18.16
CA ALA A 299 4.46 -4.85 17.18
C ALA A 299 5.86 -4.91 16.54
N TYR A 300 6.56 -3.78 16.48
CA TYR A 300 7.94 -3.67 16.03
C TYR A 300 8.90 -3.52 17.23
N THR A 301 8.68 -2.53 18.10
CA THR A 301 9.63 -2.13 19.15
C THR A 301 9.81 -3.17 20.26
N ASN A 302 8.91 -4.13 20.43
CA ASN A 302 9.11 -5.25 21.36
C ASN A 302 10.09 -6.30 20.81
N PHE A 303 10.38 -6.25 19.51
CA PHE A 303 11.14 -7.27 18.78
C PHE A 303 12.31 -6.66 18.02
N THR A 304 12.95 -5.63 18.57
CA THR A 304 14.14 -5.01 17.97
C THR A 304 15.30 -6.00 17.83
N SER A 305 15.38 -7.04 18.67
CA SER A 305 16.37 -8.13 18.48
C SER A 305 16.07 -9.03 17.27
N ILE A 306 14.92 -8.84 16.61
CA ILE A 306 14.62 -9.43 15.30
C ILE A 306 14.78 -8.36 14.23
N PHE A 307 14.03 -7.27 14.32
CA PHE A 307 13.84 -6.34 13.20
C PHE A 307 14.82 -5.17 13.16
N ASP A 308 15.50 -4.85 14.27
CA ASP A 308 16.36 -3.67 14.44
C ASP A 308 17.65 -4.07 15.18
N ASP A 309 18.20 -5.26 14.84
CA ASP A 309 19.36 -5.80 15.54
C ASP A 309 20.61 -5.02 15.11
N PRO A 310 21.44 -4.53 16.04
CA PRO A 310 22.58 -3.67 15.69
C PRO A 310 23.69 -4.36 14.90
N ILE A 311 23.65 -5.70 14.77
CA ILE A 311 24.62 -6.50 14.03
C ILE A 311 23.97 -7.05 12.76
N ASP A 312 22.78 -7.64 12.89
CA ASP A 312 22.07 -8.34 11.81
C ASP A 312 20.75 -7.63 11.46
N ASP A 313 20.86 -6.34 11.15
CA ASP A 313 19.72 -5.43 10.91
C ASP A 313 18.94 -5.79 9.64
N ALA A 314 17.62 -5.72 9.70
CA ALA A 314 16.75 -5.91 8.56
C ALA A 314 16.18 -4.55 8.14
N GLU A 315 16.23 -4.24 6.84
CA GLU A 315 15.77 -2.95 6.37
C GLU A 315 14.26 -3.02 6.07
N PHE A 316 13.52 -1.96 6.41
CA PHE A 316 12.21 -1.78 5.80
C PHE A 316 12.38 -1.60 4.30
N ILE A 317 11.62 -2.35 3.52
CA ILE A 317 11.62 -2.26 2.08
C ILE A 317 10.24 -1.90 1.54
N TRP A 318 10.24 -1.19 0.42
CA TRP A 318 9.07 -0.96 -0.42
C TRP A 318 9.48 -0.78 -1.89
N SER A 319 8.54 -0.33 -2.72
CA SER A 319 8.83 0.23 -4.04
C SER A 319 9.55 1.59 -3.92
N THR A 320 9.64 2.35 -5.02
CA THR A 320 10.29 3.66 -5.04
C THR A 320 9.56 4.77 -4.27
N ASN A 321 8.31 4.55 -3.83
CA ASN A 321 7.55 5.53 -3.07
C ASN A 321 6.70 4.86 -1.98
N VAL A 322 7.22 4.88 -0.75
CA VAL A 322 6.53 4.34 0.43
C VAL A 322 5.20 5.02 0.77
N ILE A 323 4.95 6.24 0.30
CA ILE A 323 3.76 7.03 0.68
C ILE A 323 2.59 6.85 -0.31
N LEU A 324 2.89 6.63 -1.60
CA LEU A 324 1.86 6.65 -2.64
C LEU A 324 1.63 5.30 -3.31
N ASP A 325 2.54 4.34 -3.14
CA ASP A 325 2.43 3.04 -3.78
C ASP A 325 1.71 2.08 -2.83
N ASN A 326 0.43 1.83 -3.10
CA ASN A 326 -0.48 1.16 -2.15
C ASN A 326 -0.60 -0.36 -2.38
N GLU A 327 -0.29 -0.86 -3.59
CA GLU A 327 -0.14 -2.29 -3.84
C GLU A 327 1.24 -2.54 -4.43
N VAL A 328 2.07 -3.32 -3.73
CA VAL A 328 3.45 -3.62 -4.13
C VAL A 328 3.68 -5.12 -4.06
N ILE A 329 4.40 -5.68 -5.02
CA ILE A 329 4.89 -7.05 -4.94
C ILE A 329 6.39 -7.03 -4.77
N VAL A 330 6.89 -7.77 -3.80
CA VAL A 330 8.32 -7.99 -3.59
C VAL A 330 8.72 -9.44 -3.80
N ARG A 331 9.93 -9.66 -4.32
CA ARG A 331 10.48 -11.00 -4.58
C ARG A 331 11.96 -11.08 -4.21
N PHE A 332 12.37 -12.23 -3.70
CA PHE A 332 13.77 -12.53 -3.41
C PHE A 332 14.02 -14.04 -3.47
N THR A 333 15.17 -14.45 -4.00
CA THR A 333 15.57 -15.86 -4.02
C THR A 333 16.68 -16.08 -3.00
N VAL A 334 16.43 -17.00 -2.07
CA VAL A 334 17.40 -17.46 -1.09
C VAL A 334 18.19 -18.60 -1.73
N GLU A 335 19.52 -18.47 -1.71
CA GLU A 335 20.47 -19.39 -2.34
C GLU A 335 20.91 -20.55 -1.43
#